data_AF-A0A349JYI4-F1
#
_entry.id   AF-A0A349JYI4-F1
#
_cell.length_a   1.000
_cell.length_b   1.000
_cell.length_c   1.000
_cell.angle_alpha   90.00
_cell.angle_beta   90.00
_cell.angle_gamma   90.00
#
_symmetry.space_group_name_H-M   'P 1'
#
loop_
_entity.id
_entity.type
_entity.pdbx_description
1 polymer ?
#
loop_
_entity_poly.entity_id
_entity_poly.type
_entity_poly.pdbx_seq_one_letter_code
_entity_poly.pdbx_strand_id
1 'polypeptide(L)'
;WGTGSAEEFSGANPTPALYRFFELFDWESIPAARSLARRPDLTPPFKPHFEEKLWLALLWSPSLREVWETEVRGSHLRRAQELIPYGWIVDPTPLPPHAALPRLEVNSWGQVAAFSQKKRHLVLKVSGFSELAWGSRGVVIGHDISGEEWTAALERACEEFDSQPWILQEFREARMVEHPYYDPRTGAIETMRGRVRLCPYYFVDQDGRSRLGGCLAAIAPADKKKIHGMRDAILTVCVADG
;
A
#
# COMPACT_ATOMS: atom_id res chain seq x y z
N TRP A 1 4.45 -24.37 16.26
CA TRP A 1 4.91 -23.15 15.56
C TRP A 1 5.89 -22.45 16.49
N GLY A 2 7.09 -22.12 16.01
CA GLY A 2 8.09 -21.37 16.76
C GLY A 2 8.37 -20.06 16.04
N THR A 3 8.65 -19.00 16.79
CA THR A 3 9.08 -17.70 16.27
C THR A 3 10.51 -17.45 16.71
N GLY A 4 11.34 -16.89 15.82
CA GLY A 4 12.73 -16.53 16.11
C GLY A 4 13.13 -15.27 15.35
N SER A 5 14.22 -14.65 15.79
CA SER A 5 14.83 -13.51 15.08
C SER A 5 15.24 -13.95 13.67
N ALA A 6 14.96 -13.11 12.67
CA ALA A 6 15.35 -13.35 11.30
C ALA A 6 16.86 -13.10 11.09
N GLU A 7 17.41 -12.16 11.85
CA GLU A 7 18.83 -11.78 11.88
C GLU A 7 19.73 -12.92 12.38
N GLU A 8 19.22 -13.73 13.32
CA GLU A 8 19.92 -14.87 13.91
C GLU A 8 19.62 -16.20 13.20
N PHE A 9 18.76 -16.19 12.17
CA PHE A 9 18.32 -17.42 11.52
C PHE A 9 19.45 -18.07 10.71
N SER A 10 19.88 -19.27 11.13
CA SER A 10 20.77 -20.13 10.35
C SER A 10 19.94 -21.19 9.63
N GLY A 11 19.94 -21.16 8.29
CA GLY A 11 19.15 -22.05 7.42
C GLY A 11 19.53 -23.54 7.44
N ALA A 12 20.15 -24.02 8.51
CA ALA A 12 20.67 -25.38 8.66
C ALA A 12 19.62 -26.40 9.12
N ASN A 13 18.47 -25.97 9.66
CA ASN A 13 17.44 -26.90 10.10
C ASN A 13 16.49 -27.25 8.96
N PRO A 14 16.20 -28.56 8.70
CA PRO A 14 15.13 -29.00 7.82
C PRO A 14 13.79 -28.64 8.48
N THR A 15 13.44 -27.36 8.40
CA THR A 15 12.23 -26.83 9.01
C THR A 15 11.08 -26.99 8.01
N PRO A 16 9.86 -27.30 8.50
CA PRO A 16 8.64 -27.21 7.69
C PRO A 16 8.48 -25.80 7.09
N ALA A 17 7.44 -25.61 6.26
CA ALA A 17 7.10 -24.34 5.62
C ALA A 17 7.39 -23.12 6.52
N LEU A 18 8.24 -22.20 6.03
CA LEU A 18 8.72 -21.06 6.81
C LEU A 18 7.87 -19.85 6.51
N TYR A 19 7.43 -19.16 7.56
CA TYR A 19 6.76 -17.88 7.42
C TYR A 19 7.77 -16.75 7.66
N ARG A 20 8.03 -15.88 6.67
CA ARG A 20 8.82 -14.66 6.89
C ARG A 20 7.93 -13.57 7.49
N PHE A 21 8.44 -12.89 8.52
CA PHE A 21 7.76 -11.77 9.14
C PHE A 21 8.71 -10.56 9.25
N PHE A 22 9.23 -10.16 8.10
CA PHE A 22 10.01 -8.94 7.88
C PHE A 22 9.74 -8.46 6.46
N GLU A 23 9.95 -7.17 6.20
CA GLU A 23 9.73 -6.55 4.90
C GLU A 23 10.96 -6.70 4.01
N LEU A 24 10.81 -6.70 2.67
CA LEU A 24 11.97 -6.94 1.81
C LEU A 24 12.95 -5.77 1.77
N PHE A 25 12.60 -4.59 2.28
CA PHE A 25 13.60 -3.51 2.47
C PHE A 25 14.61 -3.83 3.58
N ASP A 26 14.25 -4.67 4.57
CA ASP A 26 15.15 -5.09 5.66
C ASP A 26 16.15 -6.18 5.24
N TRP A 27 16.13 -6.62 3.98
CA TRP A 27 16.86 -7.80 3.53
C TRP A 27 18.38 -7.75 3.81
N GLU A 28 18.98 -6.57 3.83
CA GLU A 28 20.41 -6.38 4.14
C GLU A 28 20.73 -6.70 5.61
N SER A 29 19.77 -6.50 6.50
CA SER A 29 19.88 -6.85 7.93
C SER A 29 19.67 -8.34 8.19
N ILE A 30 19.25 -9.13 7.18
CA ILE A 30 18.98 -10.56 7.32
C ILE A 30 20.10 -11.37 6.63
N PRO A 31 21.09 -11.91 7.37
CA PRO A 31 22.22 -12.63 6.77
C PRO A 31 21.79 -13.81 5.88
N ALA A 32 20.69 -14.47 6.25
CA ALA A 32 20.11 -15.59 5.51
C ALA A 32 19.21 -15.17 4.32
N ALA A 33 18.99 -13.88 4.04
CA ALA A 33 18.05 -13.43 3.01
C ALA A 33 18.25 -14.11 1.66
N ARG A 34 19.51 -14.23 1.20
CA ARG A 34 19.83 -14.84 -0.10
C ARG A 34 19.52 -16.34 -0.16
N SER A 35 19.70 -17.07 0.95
CA SER A 35 19.36 -18.50 1.00
C SER A 35 17.85 -18.68 1.14
N LEU A 36 17.20 -17.86 1.97
CA LEU A 36 15.75 -17.83 2.14
C LEU A 36 15.01 -17.53 0.83
N ALA A 37 15.52 -16.58 0.02
CA ALA A 37 14.93 -16.23 -1.27
C ALA A 37 14.90 -17.40 -2.28
N ARG A 38 15.75 -18.43 -2.08
CA ARG A 38 15.79 -19.63 -2.92
C ARG A 38 14.93 -20.77 -2.38
N ARG A 39 14.32 -20.62 -1.21
CA ARG A 39 13.48 -21.66 -0.59
C ARG A 39 12.10 -21.70 -1.27
N PRO A 40 11.67 -22.86 -1.81
CA PRO A 40 10.39 -22.96 -2.52
C PRO A 40 9.16 -22.89 -1.59
N ASP A 41 9.34 -23.15 -0.29
CA ASP A 41 8.28 -23.23 0.72
C ASP A 41 8.32 -22.06 1.72
N LEU A 42 8.95 -20.94 1.32
CA LEU A 42 8.92 -19.68 2.06
C LEU A 42 7.63 -18.89 1.76
N THR A 43 6.92 -18.47 2.79
CA THR A 43 5.71 -17.65 2.69
C THR A 43 5.79 -16.40 3.55
N PRO A 44 5.49 -15.19 3.06
CA PRO A 44 5.43 -14.83 1.65
C PRO A 44 6.80 -14.98 0.96
N PRO A 45 6.84 -15.25 -0.35
CA PRO A 45 8.10 -15.33 -1.09
C PRO A 45 8.79 -13.96 -1.19
N PHE A 46 10.07 -13.97 -1.57
CA PHE A 46 10.82 -12.77 -1.94
C PHE A 46 10.37 -12.30 -3.33
N LYS A 47 9.29 -11.51 -3.37
CA LYS A 47 8.77 -10.87 -4.60
C LYS A 47 8.79 -9.35 -4.43
N PRO A 48 9.95 -8.72 -4.65
CA PRO A 48 10.14 -7.29 -4.43
C PRO A 48 9.04 -6.45 -5.08
N HIS A 49 8.71 -6.71 -6.35
CA HIS A 49 7.71 -5.97 -7.12
C HIS A 49 6.31 -5.94 -6.49
N PHE A 50 5.97 -6.80 -5.52
CA PHE A 50 4.69 -6.74 -4.79
C PHE A 50 4.67 -5.71 -3.65
N GLU A 51 5.84 -5.26 -3.18
CA GLU A 51 5.96 -4.20 -2.18
C GLU A 51 6.03 -2.81 -2.83
N GLU A 52 6.12 -2.77 -4.17
CA GLU A 52 6.25 -1.56 -4.97
C GLU A 52 4.90 -0.87 -5.25
N LYS A 53 4.78 0.42 -4.95
CA LYS A 53 3.55 1.20 -5.18
C LYS A 53 3.46 1.81 -6.57
N LEU A 54 4.56 1.85 -7.34
CA LEU A 54 4.58 2.43 -8.69
C LEU A 54 3.56 1.73 -9.59
N TRP A 55 3.35 0.43 -9.39
CA TRP A 55 2.33 -0.35 -10.10
C TRP A 55 0.92 0.24 -9.98
N LEU A 56 0.59 0.88 -8.86
CA LEU A 56 -0.72 1.52 -8.66
C LEU A 56 -0.92 2.72 -9.59
N ALA A 57 0.14 3.46 -9.91
CA ALA A 57 0.11 4.55 -10.87
C ALA A 57 0.25 4.04 -12.31
N LEU A 58 1.14 3.07 -12.55
CA LEU A 58 1.38 2.47 -13.87
C LEU A 58 0.15 1.73 -14.43
N LEU A 59 -0.73 1.22 -13.57
CA LEU A 59 -2.04 0.67 -13.96
C LEU A 59 -2.86 1.67 -14.81
N TRP A 60 -2.67 2.96 -14.57
CA TRP A 60 -3.40 4.04 -15.23
C TRP A 60 -2.63 4.68 -16.39
N SER A 61 -1.38 4.24 -16.64
CA SER A 61 -0.54 4.77 -17.71
C SER A 61 -1.11 4.41 -19.09
N PRO A 62 -1.38 5.40 -19.96
CA PRO A 62 -1.81 5.13 -21.33
C PRO A 62 -0.82 4.24 -22.10
N SER A 63 0.48 4.43 -21.89
CA SER A 63 1.54 3.68 -22.58
C SER A 63 1.58 2.19 -22.22
N LEU A 64 0.96 1.79 -21.11
CA LEU A 64 0.88 0.39 -20.68
C LEU A 64 -0.49 -0.24 -20.93
N ARG A 65 -1.44 0.49 -21.51
CA ARG A 65 -2.82 0.00 -21.71
C ARG A 65 -2.85 -1.31 -22.48
N GLU A 66 -2.20 -1.36 -23.63
CA GLU A 66 -2.17 -2.56 -24.48
C GLU A 66 -1.51 -3.75 -23.77
N VAL A 67 -0.45 -3.49 -22.99
CA VAL A 67 0.20 -4.51 -22.16
C VAL A 67 -0.80 -5.07 -21.16
N TRP A 68 -1.52 -4.21 -20.42
CA TRP A 68 -2.52 -4.67 -19.45
C TRP A 68 -3.67 -5.43 -20.08
N GLU A 69 -4.17 -4.97 -21.23
CA GLU A 69 -5.25 -5.62 -21.96
C GLU A 69 -4.84 -6.99 -22.56
N THR A 70 -3.55 -7.16 -22.85
CA THR A 70 -2.97 -8.43 -23.32
C THR A 70 -2.72 -9.40 -22.17
N GLU A 71 -2.11 -8.94 -21.08
CA GLU A 71 -1.66 -9.79 -19.97
C GLU A 71 -2.77 -10.12 -18.97
N VAL A 72 -3.80 -9.28 -18.88
CA VAL A 72 -4.86 -9.40 -17.86
C VAL A 72 -6.22 -9.50 -18.52
N ARG A 73 -6.98 -10.54 -18.18
CA ARG A 73 -8.38 -10.68 -18.62
C ARG A 73 -9.15 -9.39 -18.34
N GLY A 74 -9.81 -8.84 -19.36
CA GLY A 74 -10.45 -7.52 -19.27
C GLY A 74 -11.43 -7.34 -18.10
N SER A 75 -12.14 -8.39 -17.66
CA SER A 75 -12.99 -8.31 -16.46
C SER A 75 -12.19 -8.13 -15.16
N HIS A 76 -11.02 -8.76 -15.06
CA HIS A 76 -10.14 -8.59 -13.90
C HIS A 76 -9.44 -7.24 -13.93
N LEU A 77 -9.02 -6.77 -15.10
CA LEU A 77 -8.42 -5.44 -15.25
C LEU A 77 -9.40 -4.34 -14.81
N ARG A 78 -10.66 -4.41 -15.28
CA ARG A 78 -11.72 -3.49 -14.83
C ARG A 78 -11.93 -3.54 -13.32
N ARG A 79 -11.99 -4.74 -12.74
CA ARG A 79 -12.14 -4.89 -11.28
C ARG A 79 -10.96 -4.28 -10.53
N ALA A 80 -9.73 -4.44 -11.01
CA ALA A 80 -8.56 -3.80 -10.42
C ALA A 80 -8.66 -2.27 -10.49
N GLN A 81 -9.08 -1.72 -11.63
CA GLN A 81 -9.31 -0.29 -11.84
C GLN A 81 -10.46 0.29 -10.99
N GLU A 82 -11.46 -0.51 -10.63
CA GLU A 82 -12.51 -0.12 -9.66
C GLU A 82 -11.97 -0.01 -8.23
N LEU A 83 -11.01 -0.88 -7.86
CA LEU A 83 -10.47 -0.98 -6.51
C LEU A 83 -9.30 -0.02 -6.26
N ILE A 84 -8.44 0.18 -7.26
CA ILE A 84 -7.23 0.99 -7.17
C ILE A 84 -7.57 2.41 -7.61
N PRO A 85 -7.46 3.44 -6.75
CA PRO A 85 -7.76 4.81 -7.19
C PRO A 85 -6.80 5.29 -8.29
N TYR A 86 -7.23 6.26 -9.10
CA TYR A 86 -6.39 6.85 -10.13
C TYR A 86 -5.15 7.49 -9.51
N GLY A 87 -3.99 7.28 -10.15
CA GLY A 87 -2.71 7.76 -9.64
C GLY A 87 -1.75 8.17 -10.73
N TRP A 88 -0.71 8.88 -10.32
CA TRP A 88 0.35 9.45 -11.14
C TRP A 88 1.69 9.09 -10.53
N ILE A 89 2.68 8.88 -11.38
CA ILE A 89 4.08 8.89 -10.95
C ILE A 89 4.50 10.35 -10.84
N VAL A 90 5.16 10.72 -9.74
CA VAL A 90 5.67 12.09 -9.53
C VAL A 90 6.99 12.28 -10.25
N ASP A 91 6.93 12.23 -11.59
CA ASP A 91 8.08 12.42 -12.48
C ASP A 91 8.31 13.92 -12.73
N PRO A 92 9.48 14.49 -12.37
CA PRO A 92 9.77 15.92 -12.53
C PRO A 92 10.01 16.35 -13.98
N THR A 93 10.03 15.42 -14.95
CA THR A 93 10.25 15.72 -16.36
C THR A 93 9.25 16.76 -16.88
N PRO A 94 9.71 17.92 -17.39
CA PRO A 94 8.82 18.96 -17.88
C PRO A 94 7.92 18.46 -19.01
N LEU A 95 6.62 18.71 -18.88
CA LEU A 95 5.66 18.40 -19.94
C LEU A 95 5.77 19.44 -21.08
N PRO A 96 5.54 19.04 -22.34
CA PRO A 96 5.35 19.99 -23.44
C PRO A 96 4.22 20.99 -23.11
N PRO A 97 4.24 22.23 -23.64
CA PRO A 97 3.26 23.27 -23.28
C PRO A 97 1.79 22.91 -23.55
N HIS A 98 1.52 21.98 -24.47
CA HIS A 98 0.18 21.53 -24.84
C HIS A 98 -0.28 20.27 -24.09
N ALA A 99 0.60 19.66 -23.30
CA ALA A 99 0.30 18.46 -22.52
C ALA A 99 -0.21 18.82 -21.12
N ALA A 100 -0.85 17.87 -20.44
CA ALA A 100 -1.29 18.03 -19.06
C ALA A 100 -1.16 16.71 -18.30
N LEU A 101 -1.01 16.80 -16.99
CA LEU A 101 -1.20 15.68 -16.08
C LEU A 101 -2.69 15.29 -16.13
N PRO A 102 -3.04 14.07 -16.59
CA PRO A 102 -4.43 13.70 -16.83
C PRO A 102 -5.28 13.83 -15.57
N ARG A 103 -6.51 14.36 -15.68
CA ARG A 103 -7.49 14.58 -14.60
C ARG A 103 -7.10 15.62 -13.55
N LEU A 104 -5.84 16.03 -13.48
CA LEU A 104 -5.41 17.17 -12.67
C LEU A 104 -5.58 18.49 -13.43
N GLU A 105 -5.61 18.43 -14.77
CA GLU A 105 -5.79 19.58 -15.67
C GLU A 105 -4.74 20.68 -15.44
N VAL A 106 -3.50 20.25 -15.19
CA VAL A 106 -2.32 21.11 -14.96
C VAL A 106 -1.11 20.59 -15.72
N ASN A 107 -0.17 21.47 -16.02
CA ASN A 107 1.01 21.14 -16.84
C ASN A 107 2.27 20.82 -16.00
N SER A 108 2.28 21.09 -14.69
CA SER A 108 3.46 20.84 -13.86
C SER A 108 3.12 20.51 -12.41
N TRP A 109 4.07 19.87 -11.71
CA TRP A 109 3.95 19.61 -10.27
C TRP A 109 3.92 20.89 -9.43
N GLY A 110 4.57 21.97 -9.89
CA GLY A 110 4.45 23.28 -9.24
C GLY A 110 3.01 23.82 -9.25
N GLN A 111 2.25 23.55 -10.30
CA GLN A 111 0.82 23.90 -10.33
C GLN A 111 -0.01 23.02 -9.39
N VAL A 112 0.36 21.75 -9.19
CA VAL A 112 -0.25 20.85 -8.19
C VAL A 112 0.09 21.31 -6.76
N ALA A 113 1.32 21.79 -6.52
CA ALA A 113 1.73 22.36 -5.25
C ALA A 113 0.90 23.61 -4.89
N ALA A 114 0.56 24.43 -5.90
CA ALA A 114 -0.30 25.60 -5.74
C ALA A 114 -1.80 25.28 -5.57
N PHE A 115 -2.20 24.00 -5.50
CA PHE A 115 -3.60 23.65 -5.28
C PHE A 115 -4.13 24.15 -3.93
N SER A 116 -5.36 24.66 -3.96
CA SER A 116 -6.10 24.96 -2.73
C SER A 116 -6.43 23.68 -1.96
N GLN A 117 -6.69 23.80 -0.65
CA GLN A 117 -7.05 22.65 0.19
C GLN A 117 -8.16 21.77 -0.41
N LYS A 118 -9.16 22.37 -1.06
CA LYS A 118 -10.26 21.65 -1.73
C LYS A 118 -9.81 20.78 -2.90
N LYS A 119 -8.79 21.20 -3.64
CA LYS A 119 -8.22 20.44 -4.78
C LYS A 119 -7.21 19.38 -4.35
N ARG A 120 -6.72 19.43 -3.10
CA ARG A 120 -5.74 18.49 -2.54
C ARG A 120 -6.38 17.26 -1.90
N HIS A 121 -7.51 16.78 -2.44
CA HIS A 121 -8.10 15.51 -2.05
C HIS A 121 -7.32 14.33 -2.65
N LEU A 122 -6.03 14.31 -2.33
CA LEU A 122 -4.96 13.54 -2.92
C LEU A 122 -4.09 12.98 -1.80
N VAL A 123 -3.39 11.88 -2.10
CA VAL A 123 -2.43 11.26 -1.21
C VAL A 123 -1.13 11.01 -1.95
N LEU A 124 -0.04 11.52 -1.39
CA LEU A 124 1.32 11.34 -1.87
C LEU A 124 1.95 10.20 -1.06
N LYS A 125 2.57 9.23 -1.74
CA LYS A 125 3.09 8.01 -1.13
C LYS A 125 4.49 7.69 -1.66
N VAL A 126 5.40 7.38 -0.74
CA VAL A 126 6.71 6.81 -1.08
C VAL A 126 6.50 5.45 -1.74
N SER A 127 7.14 5.29 -2.89
CA SER A 127 7.20 4.09 -3.70
C SER A 127 8.62 3.51 -3.61
N GLY A 128 8.80 2.19 -3.60
CA GLY A 128 10.11 1.58 -3.35
C GLY A 128 10.19 0.71 -2.10
N PHE A 129 11.31 0.00 -2.01
CA PHE A 129 11.84 -0.63 -0.78
C PHE A 129 12.37 0.45 0.15
N SER A 130 11.46 1.10 0.86
CA SER A 130 11.80 2.19 1.77
C SER A 130 11.34 1.88 3.18
N GLU A 131 12.18 2.14 4.17
CA GLU A 131 11.78 2.09 5.59
C GLU A 131 10.62 3.06 5.88
N LEU A 132 10.50 4.13 5.09
CA LEU A 132 9.39 5.08 5.17
C LEU A 132 8.05 4.46 4.76
N ALA A 133 8.04 3.34 4.03
CA ALA A 133 6.83 2.63 3.66
C ALA A 133 6.11 2.02 4.89
N TRP A 134 6.83 1.81 6.00
CA TRP A 134 6.26 1.29 7.23
C TRP A 134 5.65 2.40 8.12
N GLY A 135 4.53 2.06 8.77
CA GLY A 135 3.91 2.91 9.80
C GLY A 135 3.30 4.22 9.27
N SER A 136 2.98 4.30 7.98
CA SER A 136 2.38 5.50 7.34
C SER A 136 3.24 6.77 7.35
N ARG A 137 4.56 6.62 7.55
CA ARG A 137 5.55 7.72 7.57
C ARG A 137 5.76 8.33 6.19
N GLY A 138 5.81 7.50 5.15
CA GLY A 138 5.91 7.91 3.75
C GLY A 138 4.56 8.25 3.11
N VAL A 139 3.56 8.72 3.88
CA VAL A 139 2.22 9.04 3.37
C VAL A 139 1.83 10.45 3.78
N VAL A 140 1.51 11.29 2.79
CA VAL A 140 1.08 12.68 2.97
C VAL A 140 -0.32 12.85 2.38
N ILE A 141 -1.29 13.28 3.19
CA ILE A 141 -2.68 13.52 2.75
C ILE A 141 -2.84 15.02 2.54
N GLY A 142 -2.99 15.45 1.29
CA GLY A 142 -2.83 16.86 0.91
C GLY A 142 -3.87 17.81 1.52
N HIS A 143 -5.07 17.32 1.84
CA HIS A 143 -6.13 18.14 2.43
C HIS A 143 -6.08 18.20 3.98
N ASP A 144 -5.18 17.43 4.59
CA ASP A 144 -4.97 17.38 6.06
C ASP A 144 -3.82 18.26 6.54
N ILE A 145 -3.06 18.85 5.61
CA ILE A 145 -1.86 19.64 5.91
C ILE A 145 -1.96 21.05 5.34
N SER A 146 -1.07 21.94 5.80
CA SER A 146 -0.99 23.32 5.34
C SER A 146 -0.59 23.42 3.86
N GLY A 147 -0.71 24.62 3.29
CA GLY A 147 -0.20 24.96 1.95
C GLY A 147 1.29 24.65 1.82
N GLU A 148 2.06 25.16 2.78
CA GLU A 148 3.51 25.08 2.83
C GLU A 148 4.00 23.63 2.96
N GLU A 149 3.43 22.85 3.87
CA GLU A 149 3.80 21.44 4.04
C GLU A 149 3.51 20.60 2.78
N TRP A 150 2.44 20.92 2.04
CA TRP A 150 2.08 20.22 0.81
C TRP A 150 3.06 20.53 -0.32
N THR A 151 3.39 21.81 -0.49
CA THR A 151 4.38 22.26 -1.47
C THR A 151 5.72 21.58 -1.19
N ALA A 152 6.20 21.64 0.04
CA ALA A 152 7.46 21.01 0.44
C ALA A 152 7.44 19.48 0.21
N ALA A 153 6.31 18.81 0.46
CA ALA A 153 6.18 17.38 0.22
C ALA A 153 6.26 17.02 -1.28
N LEU A 154 5.64 17.81 -2.15
CA LEU A 154 5.70 17.61 -3.61
C LEU A 154 7.08 17.94 -4.19
N GLU A 155 7.70 19.05 -3.75
CA GLU A 155 9.05 19.42 -4.16
C GLU A 155 10.03 18.30 -3.82
N ARG A 156 9.98 17.80 -2.57
CA ARG A 156 10.78 16.65 -2.16
C ARG A 156 10.51 15.40 -3.00
N ALA A 157 9.25 15.12 -3.32
CA ALA A 157 8.90 13.97 -4.16
C ALA A 157 9.48 14.08 -5.58
N CYS A 158 9.56 15.29 -6.13
CA CYS A 158 10.22 15.56 -7.41
C CYS A 158 11.75 15.42 -7.30
N GLU A 159 12.35 15.96 -6.24
CA GLU A 159 13.81 15.89 -6.01
C GLU A 159 14.30 14.45 -5.80
N GLU A 160 13.51 13.64 -5.10
CA GLU A 160 13.86 12.26 -4.77
C GLU A 160 13.64 11.28 -5.92
N PHE A 161 13.02 11.69 -7.05
CA PHE A 161 12.52 10.79 -8.10
C PHE A 161 13.47 9.67 -8.54
N ASP A 162 14.74 9.99 -8.80
CA ASP A 162 15.74 9.03 -9.30
C ASP A 162 16.22 8.01 -8.25
N SER A 163 16.02 8.30 -6.96
CA SER A 163 16.51 7.47 -5.84
C SER A 163 15.39 6.82 -5.03
N GLN A 164 14.27 7.52 -4.88
CA GLN A 164 13.11 7.13 -4.12
C GLN A 164 11.86 7.68 -4.82
N PRO A 165 11.29 6.93 -5.77
CA PRO A 165 10.14 7.43 -6.52
C PRO A 165 8.91 7.61 -5.63
N TRP A 166 8.06 8.55 -6.02
CA TRP A 166 6.80 8.82 -5.35
C TRP A 166 5.62 8.63 -6.29
N ILE A 167 4.49 8.22 -5.73
CA ILE A 167 3.21 8.27 -6.42
C ILE A 167 2.29 9.29 -5.78
N LEU A 168 1.55 10.01 -6.62
CA LEU A 168 0.36 10.74 -6.22
C LEU A 168 -0.86 9.88 -6.54
N GLN A 169 -1.88 9.90 -5.69
CA GLN A 169 -3.11 9.15 -5.94
C GLN A 169 -4.33 9.93 -5.45
N GLU A 170 -5.47 9.74 -6.09
CA GLU A 170 -6.76 10.21 -5.56
C GLU A 170 -6.97 9.66 -4.14
N PHE A 171 -7.28 10.53 -3.18
CA PHE A 171 -7.65 10.06 -1.86
C PHE A 171 -9.07 9.47 -1.91
N ARG A 172 -9.23 8.25 -1.38
CA ARG A 172 -10.52 7.60 -1.20
C ARG A 172 -10.79 7.37 0.28
N GLU A 173 -11.96 7.80 0.72
CA GLU A 173 -12.39 7.54 2.09
C GLU A 173 -12.70 6.06 2.29
N ALA A 174 -12.14 5.50 3.36
CA ALA A 174 -12.55 4.20 3.83
C ALA A 174 -13.98 4.25 4.38
N ARG A 175 -14.74 3.18 4.13
CA ARG A 175 -16.10 3.01 4.61
C ARG A 175 -16.13 3.05 6.13
N MET A 176 -17.13 3.73 6.69
CA MET A 176 -17.44 3.65 8.12
C MET A 176 -18.34 2.45 8.40
N VAL A 177 -18.03 1.75 9.49
CA VAL A 177 -18.80 0.63 10.02
C VAL A 177 -18.97 0.82 11.52
N GLU A 178 -20.00 0.19 12.07
CA GLU A 178 -20.15 0.02 13.52
C GLU A 178 -19.84 -1.43 13.85
N HIS A 179 -19.00 -1.65 14.87
CA HIS A 179 -18.57 -2.98 15.24
C HIS A 179 -18.47 -3.11 16.77
N PRO A 180 -19.06 -4.15 17.37
CA PRO A 180 -18.90 -4.41 18.79
C PRO A 180 -17.48 -4.91 19.10
N TYR A 181 -16.90 -4.49 20.21
CA TYR A 181 -15.62 -4.99 20.72
C TYR A 181 -15.67 -5.11 22.23
N TYR A 182 -14.84 -5.99 22.78
CA TYR A 182 -14.66 -6.08 24.22
C TYR A 182 -13.65 -5.04 24.69
N ASP A 183 -14.06 -4.11 25.56
CA ASP A 183 -13.16 -3.13 26.17
C ASP A 183 -12.61 -3.69 27.49
N PRO A 184 -11.31 -4.04 27.57
CA PRO A 184 -10.74 -4.62 28.76
C PRO A 184 -10.69 -3.66 29.95
N ARG A 185 -10.86 -2.34 29.74
CA ARG A 185 -10.85 -1.32 30.79
C ARG A 185 -12.18 -1.26 31.52
N THR A 186 -13.28 -1.44 30.80
CA THR A 186 -14.65 -1.41 31.35
C THR A 186 -15.20 -2.80 31.62
N GLY A 187 -14.61 -3.84 31.01
CA GLY A 187 -15.09 -5.23 31.10
C GLY A 187 -16.39 -5.46 30.33
N ALA A 188 -16.77 -4.53 29.44
CA ALA A 188 -18.03 -4.56 28.71
C ALA A 188 -17.81 -4.70 27.20
N ILE A 189 -18.88 -5.11 26.51
CA ILE A 189 -18.94 -5.02 25.05
C ILE A 189 -19.40 -3.60 24.70
N GLU A 190 -18.58 -2.88 23.96
CA GLU A 190 -18.86 -1.53 23.48
C GLU A 190 -18.92 -1.52 21.96
N THR A 191 -19.64 -0.55 21.37
CA THR A 191 -19.71 -0.40 19.92
C THR A 191 -18.79 0.72 19.48
N MET A 192 -17.85 0.42 18.57
CA MET A 192 -17.03 1.43 17.93
C MET A 192 -17.54 1.72 16.53
N ARG A 193 -17.76 3.01 16.23
CA ARG A 193 -17.87 3.51 14.86
C ARG A 193 -16.48 3.82 14.33
N GLY A 194 -16.07 3.13 13.27
CA GLY A 194 -14.72 3.22 12.76
C GLY A 194 -14.60 3.03 11.26
N ARG A 195 -13.44 3.37 10.71
CA ARG A 195 -13.13 3.18 9.29
C ARG A 195 -12.49 1.82 9.08
N VAL A 196 -13.01 1.04 8.13
CA VAL A 196 -12.57 -0.34 7.88
C VAL A 196 -11.57 -0.41 6.73
N ARG A 197 -10.49 -1.18 6.93
CA ARG A 197 -9.56 -1.64 5.90
C ARG A 197 -9.62 -3.16 5.83
N LEU A 198 -9.90 -3.69 4.65
CA LEU A 198 -9.88 -5.13 4.38
C LEU A 198 -8.50 -5.55 3.86
N CYS A 199 -7.95 -6.61 4.44
CA CYS A 199 -6.67 -7.22 4.09
C CYS A 199 -6.92 -8.69 3.71
N PRO A 200 -7.29 -8.98 2.45
CA PRO A 200 -7.46 -10.35 1.98
C PRO A 200 -6.10 -11.04 1.81
N TYR A 201 -6.00 -12.28 2.29
CA TYR A 201 -4.81 -13.12 2.17
C TYR A 201 -5.03 -14.17 1.09
N TYR A 202 -4.23 -14.10 0.04
CA TYR A 202 -4.26 -15.07 -1.05
C TYR A 202 -3.04 -15.99 -0.95
N PHE A 203 -3.28 -17.28 -1.12
CA PHE A 203 -2.25 -18.31 -1.23
C PHE A 203 -2.21 -18.85 -2.65
N VAL A 204 -1.01 -19.06 -3.19
CA VAL A 204 -0.81 -19.63 -4.52
C VAL A 204 -0.34 -21.06 -4.34
N ASP A 205 -1.04 -22.02 -4.96
CA ASP A 205 -0.64 -23.42 -4.93
C ASP A 205 0.49 -23.72 -5.95
N GLN A 206 0.96 -24.97 -5.97
CA GLN A 206 2.04 -25.41 -6.85
C GLN A 206 1.68 -25.32 -8.35
N ASP A 207 0.39 -25.32 -8.69
CA ASP A 207 -0.11 -25.16 -10.05
C ASP A 207 -0.28 -23.67 -10.43
N GLY A 208 0.10 -22.74 -9.54
CA GLY A 208 -0.06 -21.31 -9.74
C GLY A 208 -1.47 -20.79 -9.47
N ARG A 209 -2.37 -21.58 -8.87
CA ARG A 209 -3.74 -21.16 -8.61
C ARG A 209 -3.84 -20.40 -7.28
N SER A 210 -4.34 -19.18 -7.36
CA SER A 210 -4.62 -18.34 -6.19
C SER A 210 -5.93 -18.75 -5.50
N ARG A 211 -5.89 -18.90 -4.17
CA ARG A 211 -7.05 -19.10 -3.30
C ARG A 211 -7.08 -18.06 -2.19
N LEU A 212 -8.25 -17.51 -1.91
CA LEU A 212 -8.46 -16.68 -0.72
C LEU A 212 -8.42 -17.59 0.52
N GLY A 213 -7.47 -17.37 1.42
CA GLY A 213 -7.37 -18.09 2.69
C GLY A 213 -8.10 -17.40 3.84
N GLY A 214 -8.47 -16.14 3.67
CA GLY A 214 -9.21 -15.35 4.65
C GLY A 214 -9.04 -13.86 4.43
N CYS A 215 -9.77 -13.04 5.17
CA CYS A 215 -9.63 -11.59 5.13
C CYS A 215 -9.65 -11.02 6.54
N LEU A 216 -8.62 -10.25 6.88
CA LEU A 216 -8.57 -9.48 8.11
C LEU A 216 -9.24 -8.12 7.88
N ALA A 217 -10.17 -7.75 8.74
CA ALA A 217 -10.65 -6.39 8.87
C ALA A 217 -9.90 -5.68 9.99
N ALA A 218 -9.28 -4.55 9.66
CA ALA A 218 -8.77 -3.59 10.63
C ALA A 218 -9.74 -2.40 10.67
N ILE A 219 -10.39 -2.19 11.81
CA ILE A 219 -11.34 -1.09 12.02
C ILE A 219 -10.67 -0.08 12.95
N ALA A 220 -10.27 1.07 12.41
CA ALA A 220 -9.68 2.15 13.19
C ALA A 220 -10.76 3.16 13.63
N PRO A 221 -10.58 3.85 14.77
CA PRO A 221 -11.49 4.91 15.20
C PRO A 221 -11.77 5.95 14.10
N ALA A 222 -12.98 6.51 14.07
CA ALA A 222 -13.45 7.36 12.96
C ALA A 222 -12.62 8.63 12.71
N ASP A 223 -11.94 9.14 13.75
CA ASP A 223 -11.02 10.29 13.69
C ASP A 223 -9.68 9.94 13.00
N LYS A 224 -9.38 8.66 12.78
CA LYS A 224 -8.16 8.21 12.12
C LYS A 224 -8.38 8.05 10.61
N LYS A 225 -7.67 8.88 9.82
CA LYS A 225 -7.69 8.78 8.35
C LYS A 225 -6.65 7.80 7.79
N LYS A 226 -5.48 7.67 8.44
CA LYS A 226 -4.46 6.67 8.08
C LYS A 226 -4.78 5.36 8.80
N ILE A 227 -5.27 4.37 8.06
CA ILE A 227 -5.67 3.07 8.64
C ILE A 227 -4.52 2.08 8.49
N HIS A 228 -3.83 1.82 9.58
CA HIS A 228 -2.79 0.79 9.69
C HIS A 228 -3.01 -0.06 10.94
N GLY A 229 -2.10 -1.00 11.23
CA GLY A 229 -2.09 -1.69 12.52
C GLY A 229 -1.85 -0.65 13.62
N MET A 230 -2.90 -0.28 14.34
CA MET A 230 -2.91 0.72 15.41
C MET A 230 -3.35 0.02 16.69
N ARG A 231 -2.86 0.48 17.86
CA ARG A 231 -3.25 -0.09 19.16
C ARG A 231 -4.75 -0.02 19.41
N ASP A 232 -5.38 1.02 18.89
CA ASP A 232 -6.81 1.30 19.13
C ASP A 232 -7.71 0.72 18.03
N ALA A 233 -7.17 -0.09 17.12
CA ALA A 233 -7.94 -0.70 16.06
C ALA A 233 -8.52 -2.06 16.48
N ILE A 234 -9.76 -2.34 16.09
CA ILE A 234 -10.32 -3.68 16.16
C ILE A 234 -9.71 -4.50 15.03
N LEU A 235 -9.13 -5.65 15.36
CA LEU A 235 -8.69 -6.65 14.40
C LEU A 235 -9.67 -7.82 14.46
N THR A 236 -10.37 -8.07 13.37
CA THR A 236 -11.37 -9.15 13.28
C THR A 236 -11.30 -9.86 11.94
N VAL A 237 -11.88 -11.05 11.86
CA VAL A 237 -11.96 -11.83 10.62
C VAL A 237 -13.23 -11.46 9.85
N CYS A 238 -13.15 -11.50 8.53
CA CYS A 238 -14.32 -11.35 7.67
C CYS A 238 -14.87 -12.72 7.31
N VAL A 239 -16.20 -12.81 7.23
CA VAL A 239 -16.90 -13.92 6.60
C VAL A 239 -17.56 -13.36 5.33
N ALA A 240 -17.36 -14.03 4.20
CA ALA A 240 -18.14 -13.74 3.01
C ALA A 240 -19.44 -14.54 3.09
N ASP A 241 -20.58 -13.88 2.91
CA ASP A 241 -21.84 -14.60 2.70
C ASP A 241 -21.71 -15.40 1.40
N GLY A 242 -21.95 -16.71 1.49
CA GLY A 242 -21.85 -17.67 0.39
C GLY A 242 -22.95 -17.52 -0.66
#